data_AF-A0A832GRA9-F1
#
_entry.id   AF-A0A832GRA9-F1
#
_cell.length_a   1.000
_cell.length_b   1.000
_cell.length_c   1.000
_cell.angle_alpha   90.00
_cell.angle_beta   90.00
_cell.angle_gamma   90.00
#
_symmetry.space_group_name_H-M   'P 1'
#
loop_
_entity.id
_entity.type
_entity.pdbx_description
1 polymer ?
#
loop_
_entity_poly.entity_id
_entity_poly.type
_entity_poly.pdbx_seq_one_letter_code
_entity_poly.pdbx_strand_id
1 'polypeptide(L)'
;MLYLSKTFYEGSLCSIRELEKNFPLANEDILKALETLEKRKFIYIKDEEIFFRTPPEKITLLQFFDLTSIQELRTYFPVLAEVFSEVCEIRELLLERSLKDFIKA
;
A
#
# COMPACT_ATOMS: atom_id res chain seq x y z
N MET A 1 0.10 -0.76 -5.85
CA MET A 1 0.03 -1.94 -4.95
C MET A 1 -1.16 -2.83 -5.22
N LEU A 2 -2.41 -2.34 -5.20
CA LEU A 2 -3.59 -3.19 -5.48
C LEU A 2 -3.50 -3.93 -6.83
N TYR A 3 -3.06 -3.26 -7.88
CA TYR A 3 -2.82 -3.89 -9.20
C TYR A 3 -1.76 -4.99 -9.13
N LEU A 4 -0.60 -4.73 -8.53
CA LEU A 4 0.46 -5.74 -8.33
C LEU A 4 -0.04 -6.94 -7.52
N SER A 5 -0.84 -6.70 -6.50
CA SER A 5 -1.41 -7.76 -5.67
C SER A 5 -2.46 -8.57 -6.43
N LYS A 6 -3.19 -7.94 -7.37
CA LYS A 6 -4.11 -8.63 -8.28
C LYS A 6 -3.34 -9.55 -9.24
N THR A 7 -2.32 -9.04 -9.93
CA THR A 7 -1.48 -9.85 -10.83
C THR A 7 -0.83 -11.02 -10.10
N PHE A 8 -0.37 -10.80 -8.87
CA PHE A 8 0.16 -11.85 -8.00
C PHE A 8 -0.85 -13.00 -7.77
N TYR A 9 -2.11 -12.69 -7.46
CA TYR A 9 -3.14 -13.73 -7.26
C TYR A 9 -3.63 -14.36 -8.58
N GLU A 10 -3.48 -13.67 -9.70
CA GLU A 10 -3.73 -14.21 -11.04
C GLU A 10 -2.58 -15.09 -11.53
N GLY A 11 -1.45 -15.12 -10.81
CA GLY A 11 -0.27 -15.89 -11.17
C GLY A 11 0.55 -15.29 -12.33
N SER A 12 0.30 -14.03 -12.67
CA SER A 12 1.04 -13.29 -13.70
C SER A 12 2.17 -12.48 -13.07
N LEU A 13 3.30 -12.42 -13.78
CA LEU A 13 4.37 -11.47 -13.49
C LEU A 13 3.96 -10.08 -13.97
N CYS A 14 4.29 -9.05 -13.19
CA CYS A 14 4.01 -7.67 -13.55
C CYS A 14 5.31 -6.93 -13.80
N SER A 15 5.46 -6.45 -15.03
CA SER A 15 6.62 -5.66 -15.45
C SER A 15 6.37 -4.15 -15.31
N ILE A 16 7.45 -3.37 -15.26
CA ILE A 16 7.38 -1.89 -15.28
C ILE A 16 6.60 -1.41 -16.52
N ARG A 17 6.86 -2.01 -17.70
CA ARG A 17 6.17 -1.66 -18.97
C ARG A 17 4.68 -1.91 -18.90
N GLU A 18 4.27 -2.96 -18.20
CA GLU A 18 2.85 -3.24 -17.99
C GLU A 18 2.19 -2.17 -17.12
N LEU A 19 2.88 -1.67 -16.09
CA LEU A 19 2.38 -0.53 -15.31
C LEU A 19 2.26 0.74 -16.17
N GLU A 20 3.27 1.05 -16.98
CA GLU A 20 3.26 2.21 -17.88
C GLU A 20 2.08 2.16 -18.88
N LYS A 21 1.70 0.97 -19.33
CA LYS A 21 0.57 0.79 -20.24
C LYS A 21 -0.79 0.89 -19.56
N ASN A 22 -0.91 0.40 -18.33
CA ASN A 22 -2.20 0.28 -17.64
C ASN A 22 -2.54 1.49 -16.75
N PHE A 23 -1.57 2.35 -16.44
CA PHE A 23 -1.77 3.54 -15.62
C PHE A 23 -1.59 4.82 -16.44
N PRO A 24 -2.53 5.77 -16.39
CA PRO A 24 -2.37 7.09 -17.01
C PRO A 24 -1.48 7.99 -16.14
N LEU A 25 -0.25 7.56 -15.88
CA LEU A 25 0.75 8.27 -15.09
C LEU A 25 2.01 8.49 -15.92
N ALA A 26 2.78 9.53 -15.61
CA ALA A 26 4.09 9.70 -16.21
C ALA A 26 5.03 8.58 -15.72
N ASN A 27 5.92 8.11 -16.60
CA ASN A 27 6.86 7.03 -16.28
C ASN A 27 7.71 7.35 -15.03
N GLU A 28 8.10 8.62 -14.86
CA GLU A 28 8.83 9.07 -13.67
C GLU A 28 8.06 8.85 -12.36
N ASP A 29 6.74 9.04 -12.37
CA ASP A 29 5.89 8.86 -11.18
C ASP A 29 5.74 7.38 -10.84
N ILE A 30 5.63 6.52 -11.85
CA ILE A 30 5.63 5.06 -11.66
C ILE A 30 6.96 4.61 -11.03
N LEU A 31 8.09 5.07 -11.58
CA LEU A 31 9.41 4.72 -11.05
C LEU A 31 9.61 5.22 -9.61
N LYS A 32 9.23 6.47 -9.30
CA LYS A 32 9.27 7.01 -7.93
C LYS A 32 8.40 6.20 -6.95
N ALA A 33 7.22 5.78 -7.39
CA ALA A 33 6.34 4.95 -6.58
C ALA A 33 6.98 3.58 -6.31
N LEU A 34 7.56 2.94 -7.32
CA LEU A 34 8.26 1.66 -7.17
C LEU A 34 9.50 1.77 -6.27
N GLU A 35 10.30 2.83 -6.41
CA GLU A 35 11.45 3.09 -5.55
C GLU A 35 11.02 3.26 -4.08
N THR A 36 9.91 3.94 -3.84
CA THR A 36 9.33 4.10 -2.49
C THR A 36 8.91 2.75 -1.91
N LEU A 37 8.26 1.90 -2.71
CA LEU A 37 7.82 0.58 -2.29
C LEU A 37 8.99 -0.38 -2.02
N GLU A 38 10.07 -0.28 -2.80
CA GLU A 38 11.30 -1.04 -2.60
C GLU A 38 12.05 -0.59 -1.35
N LYS A 39 12.19 0.73 -1.13
CA LYS A 39 12.76 1.31 0.10
C LYS A 39 12.01 0.85 1.36
N ARG A 40 10.68 0.76 1.28
CA ARG A 40 9.83 0.24 2.35
C ARG A 40 9.81 -1.29 2.44
N LYS A 41 10.62 -1.99 1.62
CA LYS A 41 10.78 -3.45 1.61
C LYS A 41 9.50 -4.23 1.29
N PHE A 42 8.54 -3.62 0.59
CA PHE A 42 7.36 -4.36 0.12
C PHE A 42 7.67 -5.19 -1.13
N ILE A 43 8.48 -4.63 -2.01
CA ILE A 43 8.83 -5.23 -3.30
C ILE A 43 10.34 -5.28 -3.52
N TYR A 44 10.74 -6.03 -4.54
CA TYR A 44 12.04 -5.90 -5.20
C TYR A 44 11.83 -5.97 -6.70
N ILE A 45 12.74 -5.33 -7.44
CA ILE A 45 12.71 -5.33 -8.90
C ILE A 45 13.90 -6.14 -9.41
N LYS A 46 13.65 -7.02 -10.38
CA LYS A 46 14.70 -7.77 -11.07
C LYS A 46 14.32 -7.91 -12.53
N ASP A 47 15.23 -7.54 -13.44
CA ASP A 47 15.03 -7.66 -14.89
C ASP A 47 13.72 -6.99 -15.38
N GLU A 48 13.42 -5.78 -14.88
CA GLU A 48 12.15 -5.04 -15.11
C GLU A 48 10.87 -5.68 -14.54
N GLU A 49 10.98 -6.83 -13.87
CA GLU A 49 9.86 -7.52 -13.22
C GLU A 49 9.76 -7.18 -11.74
N ILE A 50 8.53 -7.05 -11.23
CA ILE A 50 8.24 -6.62 -9.86
C ILE A 50 7.78 -7.81 -9.03
N PHE A 51 8.47 -8.03 -7.91
CA PHE A 51 8.20 -9.15 -7.01
C PHE A 51 7.89 -8.67 -5.60
N PHE A 52 6.99 -9.36 -4.91
CA PHE A 52 6.70 -9.11 -3.51
C PHE A 52 7.81 -9.70 -2.62
N ARG A 53 8.37 -8.88 -1.72
CA ARG A 53 9.17 -9.37 -0.58
C ARG A 53 8.29 -9.89 0.54
N THR A 54 7.15 -9.23 0.74
CA THR A 54 6.14 -9.58 1.72
C THR A 54 4.87 -9.96 0.97
N PRO A 55 4.27 -11.13 1.20
CA PRO A 55 3.03 -11.52 0.53
C PRO A 55 1.91 -10.48 0.72
N PRO A 56 1.06 -10.20 -0.29
CA PRO A 56 0.01 -9.20 -0.20
C PRO A 56 -0.95 -9.34 0.99
N GLU A 57 -1.23 -10.56 1.44
CA GLU A 57 -2.08 -10.83 2.61
C GLU A 57 -1.49 -10.34 3.95
N LYS A 58 -0.19 -10.02 3.98
CA LYS A 58 0.50 -9.49 5.16
C LYS A 58 0.76 -7.99 5.08
N ILE A 59 0.40 -7.36 3.95
CA ILE A 59 0.56 -5.93 3.74
C ILE A 59 -0.78 -5.27 4.01
N THR A 60 -0.83 -4.38 5.00
CA THR A 60 -2.05 -3.61 5.32
C THR A 60 -1.98 -2.22 4.70
N LEU A 61 -3.14 -1.60 4.48
CA LEU A 61 -3.18 -0.22 3.97
C LEU A 61 -2.46 0.75 4.91
N LEU A 62 -2.54 0.49 6.22
CA LEU A 62 -1.87 1.21 7.29
C LEU A 62 -0.38 1.43 7.03
N GLN A 63 0.31 0.45 6.46
CA GLN A 63 1.75 0.50 6.21
C GLN A 63 2.15 1.46 5.07
N PHE A 64 1.17 1.92 4.28
CA PHE A 64 1.38 2.96 3.27
C PHE A 64 1.16 4.37 3.83
N PHE A 65 0.26 4.51 4.79
CA PHE A 65 -0.01 5.80 5.43
C PHE A 65 1.05 6.08 6.50
N ASP A 66 1.57 7.30 6.48
CA ASP A 66 2.42 7.77 7.55
C ASP A 66 1.55 8.05 8.78
N LEU A 67 1.41 7.03 9.64
CA LEU A 67 0.63 7.12 10.86
C LEU A 67 1.33 7.90 11.96
N THR A 68 2.56 8.37 11.76
CA THR A 68 3.28 9.16 12.78
C THR A 68 2.37 10.26 13.32
N SER A 69 1.59 10.94 12.47
CA SER A 69 0.63 11.96 12.93
C SER A 69 -0.49 11.43 13.82
N ILE A 70 -1.02 10.21 13.57
CA ILE A 70 -2.11 9.61 14.37
C ILE A 70 -1.58 8.99 15.66
N GLN A 71 -0.43 8.32 15.62
CA GLN A 71 0.24 7.79 16.81
C GLN A 71 0.76 8.92 17.71
N GLU A 72 1.28 10.01 17.14
CA GLU A 72 1.62 11.22 17.88
C GLU A 72 0.37 11.90 18.46
N LEU A 73 -0.73 11.99 17.71
CA LEU A 73 -2.02 12.47 18.24
C LEU A 73 -2.49 11.64 19.44
N ARG A 74 -2.41 10.30 19.36
CA ARG A 74 -2.74 9.41 20.48
C ARG A 74 -1.80 9.59 21.67
N THR A 75 -0.53 9.88 21.42
CA THR A 75 0.50 10.04 22.46
C THR A 75 0.40 11.40 23.16
N TYR A 76 0.17 12.48 22.41
CA TYR A 76 0.20 13.85 22.93
C TYR A 76 -1.18 14.45 23.23
N PHE A 77 -2.24 13.97 22.56
CA PHE A 77 -3.60 14.50 22.67
C PHE A 77 -4.65 13.37 22.70
N PRO A 78 -4.61 12.49 23.72
CA PRO A 78 -5.40 11.25 23.77
C PRO A 78 -6.92 11.48 23.64
N VAL A 79 -7.47 12.53 24.29
CA VAL A 79 -8.90 12.89 24.19
C VAL A 79 -9.26 13.33 22.78
N LEU A 80 -8.39 14.09 22.11
CA LEU A 80 -8.60 14.53 20.74
C LEU A 80 -8.53 13.34 19.78
N ALA A 81 -7.60 12.41 20.01
CA ALA A 81 -7.47 11.18 19.25
C ALA A 81 -8.66 10.24 19.43
N GLU A 82 -9.27 10.20 20.62
CA GLU A 82 -10.49 9.42 20.91
C GLU A 82 -11.68 9.96 20.10
N VAL A 83 -11.92 11.28 20.16
CA VAL A 83 -12.96 11.95 19.36
C VAL A 83 -12.69 11.80 17.86
N PHE A 84 -11.42 11.88 17.43
CA PHE A 84 -11.05 11.68 16.03
C PHE A 84 -11.25 10.22 15.59
N SER A 85 -11.01 9.25 16.48
CA SER A 85 -11.21 7.82 16.22
C SER A 85 -12.70 7.48 16.13
N GLU A 86 -13.57 8.07 16.95
CA GLU A 86 -15.03 7.94 16.81
C GLU A 86 -15.54 8.49 15.47
N VAL A 87 -14.99 9.62 15.00
CA VAL A 87 -15.34 10.19 13.69
C VAL A 87 -14.72 9.39 12.52
N CYS A 88 -13.61 8.69 12.75
CA CYS A 88 -12.84 7.95 11.74
C CYS A 88 -12.89 6.42 11.90
N GLU A 89 -13.82 5.86 12.67
CA GLU A 89 -13.84 4.44 13.05
C GLU A 89 -13.83 3.51 11.83
N ILE A 90 -14.57 3.89 10.78
CA ILE A 90 -14.60 3.20 9.49
C ILE A 90 -13.25 3.28 8.77
N ARG A 91 -12.53 4.41 8.90
CA ARG A 91 -11.22 4.61 8.28
C ARG A 91 -10.19 3.69 8.91
N GLU A 92 -10.12 3.58 10.25
CA GLU A 92 -9.15 2.69 10.90
C GLU A 92 -9.38 1.22 10.56
N LEU A 93 -10.63 0.75 10.60
CA LEU A 93 -10.98 -0.63 10.20
C LEU A 93 -10.63 -0.93 8.74
N LEU A 94 -10.78 0.03 7.83
CA LEU A 94 -10.37 -0.12 6.43
C LEU A 94 -8.84 -0.10 6.29
N LEU A 95 -8.13 0.67 7.10
CA LEU A 95 -6.67 0.76 7.01
C LEU A 95 -5.97 -0.50 7.55
N GLU A 96 -6.58 -1.21 8.49
CA GLU A 96 -6.06 -2.47 9.03
C GLU A 96 -6.26 -3.68 8.10
N ARG A 97 -7.14 -3.56 7.10
CA ARG A 97 -7.35 -4.62 6.10
C ARG A 97 -6.11 -4.86 5.25
N SER A 98 -5.89 -6.13 4.91
CA SER A 98 -4.80 -6.55 4.03
C SER A 98 -5.10 -6.21 2.58
N LEU A 99 -4.08 -6.12 1.72
CA LEU A 99 -4.29 -5.90 0.28
C LEU A 99 -5.17 -6.98 -0.36
N LYS A 100 -5.17 -8.20 0.18
CA LYS A 100 -6.03 -9.30 -0.27
C LYS A 100 -7.52 -8.99 -0.12
N ASP A 101 -7.89 -8.29 0.96
CA ASP A 101 -9.30 -7.99 1.28
C ASP A 101 -9.91 -6.99 0.29
N PHE A 102 -9.07 -6.23 -0.42
CA PHE A 102 -9.51 -5.25 -1.42
C PHE A 102 -9.58 -5.80 -2.85
N ILE A 103 -9.04 -7.00 -3.09
CA ILE A 103 -9.05 -7.63 -4.42
C ILE A 103 -10.28 -8.53 -4.60
N LYS A 104 -10.87 -9.01 -3.50
CA LYS A 104 -12.05 -9.89 -3.50
C LYS A 104 -13.39 -9.15 -3.34
N ALA A 105 -13.42 -7.85 -3.61
CA ALA A 105 -14.66 -7.04 -3.59
C ALA A 105 -15.36 -7.06 -4.95
#